data_AF-A0A822G041-F1
#
_entry.id   AF-A0A822G041-F1
#
_cell.length_a   1.000
_cell.length_b   1.000
_cell.length_c   1.000
_cell.angle_alpha   90.00
_cell.angle_beta   90.00
_cell.angle_gamma   90.00
#
_symmetry.space_group_name_H-M   'P 1'
#
loop_
_entity.id
_entity.type
_entity.pdbx_description
1 polymer ?
#
loop_
_entity_poly.entity_id
_entity_poly.type
_entity_poly.pdbx_seq_one_letter_code
_entity_poly.pdbx_strand_id
1 'polypeptide(L)'
;HEHDSQAAVAHLILVVLEARDLISPTTTVERHRSLNPYCEITVGSLTLKTPFMKRTNNPKWNTSMQFSLYDFAKDIIHINIFDNEFFFSPN
;
A
#
# COMPACT_ATOMS: atom_id res chain seq x y z
N HIS A 1 5.26 -28.45 2.44
CA HIS A 1 5.72 -27.49 3.47
C HIS A 1 7.24 -27.39 3.40
N GLU A 2 7.78 -26.91 2.29
CA GLU A 2 9.22 -27.02 1.94
C GLU A 2 9.84 -25.67 1.59
N HIS A 3 9.17 -24.57 1.92
CA HIS A 3 9.57 -23.23 1.49
C HIS A 3 10.44 -22.48 2.50
N ASP A 4 10.83 -23.11 3.60
CA ASP A 4 11.45 -22.44 4.77
C ASP A 4 13.00 -22.48 4.79
N SER A 5 13.63 -22.95 3.70
CA SER A 5 15.09 -23.18 3.67
C SER A 5 15.87 -22.27 2.71
N GLN A 6 15.22 -21.30 2.05
CA GLN A 6 15.94 -20.39 1.15
C GLN A 6 16.38 -19.15 1.91
N ALA A 7 17.68 -18.89 1.97
CA ALA A 7 18.21 -17.64 2.50
C ALA A 7 17.84 -16.48 1.57
N ALA A 8 17.49 -15.33 2.14
CA ALA A 8 17.30 -14.11 1.38
C ALA A 8 18.62 -13.73 0.67
N VAL A 9 18.54 -13.34 -0.60
CA VAL A 9 19.68 -12.88 -1.39
C VAL A 9 19.92 -11.38 -1.23
N ALA A 10 18.91 -10.63 -0.80
CA ALA A 10 19.01 -9.21 -0.47
C ALA A 10 17.87 -8.73 0.43
N HIS A 11 18.06 -7.54 1.00
CA HIS A 11 17.00 -6.79 1.70
C HIS A 11 16.65 -5.53 0.93
N LEU A 12 15.37 -5.36 0.62
CA LEU A 12 14.80 -4.16 0.04
C LEU A 12 14.26 -3.27 1.15
N ILE A 13 14.78 -2.04 1.26
CA ILE A 13 14.21 -0.99 2.11
C ILE A 13 13.41 -0.06 1.20
N LEU A 14 12.11 0.03 1.45
CA LEU A 14 11.18 0.83 0.66
C LEU A 14 10.60 1.95 1.53
N VAL A 15 10.68 3.19 1.05
CA VAL A 15 10.11 4.35 1.75
C VAL A 15 8.96 4.90 0.90
N VAL A 16 7.73 4.75 1.38
CA VAL A 16 6.55 5.34 0.75
C VAL A 16 6.39 6.76 1.27
N LEU A 17 6.75 7.73 0.43
CA LEU A 17 6.71 9.15 0.77
C LEU A 17 5.30 9.72 0.65
N GLU A 18 4.79 9.84 -0.58
CA GLU A 18 3.53 10.51 -0.86
C GLU A 18 2.91 10.06 -2.19
N ALA A 19 1.62 10.32 -2.36
CA ALA A 19 0.92 10.33 -3.64
C ALA A 19 0.25 11.71 -3.84
N ARG A 20 -0.06 12.03 -5.10
CA ARG A 20 -0.63 13.33 -5.48
C ARG A 20 -1.82 13.14 -6.39
N ASP A 21 -2.78 14.05 -6.26
CA ASP A 21 -3.95 14.17 -7.14
C ASP A 21 -4.74 12.87 -7.32
N LEU A 22 -4.91 12.11 -6.23
CA LEU A 22 -5.71 10.89 -6.24
C LEU A 22 -7.17 11.21 -6.57
N ILE A 23 -7.72 10.44 -7.51
CA ILE A 23 -9.09 10.59 -7.99
C ILE A 23 -9.96 9.51 -7.33
N SER A 24 -11.15 9.90 -6.85
CA SER A 24 -12.13 8.94 -6.37
C SER A 24 -12.57 8.01 -7.51
N PRO A 25 -12.61 6.69 -7.31
CA PRO A 25 -13.11 5.75 -8.32
C PRO A 25 -14.63 5.83 -8.52
N THR A 26 -15.36 6.55 -7.67
CA THR A 26 -16.82 6.70 -7.78
C THR A 26 -17.23 7.83 -8.73
N THR A 27 -18.17 7.54 -9.63
CA THR A 27 -18.67 8.46 -10.68
C THR A 27 -19.90 9.28 -10.25
N THR A 28 -20.42 9.07 -9.04
CA THR A 28 -21.56 9.83 -8.50
C THR A 28 -21.12 11.20 -7.97
N VAL A 29 -22.10 12.09 -7.81
CA VAL A 29 -22.00 13.57 -7.62
C VAL A 29 -21.05 14.06 -6.50
N GLU A 30 -20.49 13.17 -5.68
CA GLU A 30 -19.44 13.49 -4.71
C GLU A 30 -18.04 13.61 -5.36
N ARG A 31 -17.91 14.42 -6.42
CA ARG A 31 -16.59 14.78 -7.00
C ARG A 31 -15.63 15.43 -5.99
N HIS A 32 -16.10 15.70 -4.78
CA HIS A 32 -15.38 16.31 -3.67
C HIS A 32 -15.21 15.40 -2.46
N ARG A 33 -15.57 14.11 -2.51
CA ARG A 33 -15.27 13.21 -1.39
C ARG A 33 -13.76 13.11 -1.23
N SER A 34 -13.29 13.43 -0.03
CA SER A 34 -11.89 13.27 0.31
C SER A 34 -11.63 11.80 0.67
N LEU A 35 -10.66 11.19 0.01
CA LEU A 35 -10.31 9.78 0.22
C LEU A 35 -9.63 9.56 1.59
N ASN A 36 -9.57 8.33 2.04
CA ASN A 36 -8.76 7.87 3.17
C ASN A 36 -7.64 6.94 2.68
N PRO A 37 -6.67 7.43 1.87
CA PRO A 37 -5.77 6.56 1.13
C PRO A 37 -4.72 5.87 2.03
N TYR A 38 -4.45 4.61 1.73
CA TYR A 38 -3.28 3.87 2.20
C TYR A 38 -2.63 3.13 1.04
N CYS A 39 -1.33 2.87 1.15
CA CYS A 39 -0.57 2.08 0.20
C CYS A 39 -0.38 0.67 0.75
N GLU A 40 -0.64 -0.35 -0.08
CA GLU A 40 -0.33 -1.75 0.16
C GLU A 40 0.81 -2.17 -0.75
N ILE A 41 1.82 -2.81 -0.18
CA ILE A 41 3.02 -3.27 -0.88
C ILE A 41 3.13 -4.77 -0.65
N THR A 42 3.17 -5.53 -1.73
CA THR A 42 3.30 -6.98 -1.72
C THR A 42 4.57 -7.40 -2.48
N VAL A 43 5.42 -8.19 -1.83
CA VAL A 43 6.60 -8.82 -2.44
C VAL A 43 6.61 -10.29 -2.05
N GLY A 44 6.46 -11.18 -3.04
CA GLY A 44 6.26 -12.60 -2.78
C GLY A 44 5.01 -12.87 -1.95
N SER A 45 5.16 -13.48 -0.78
CA SER A 45 4.07 -13.76 0.16
C SER A 45 3.86 -12.69 1.24
N LEU A 46 4.75 -11.70 1.35
CA LEU A 46 4.66 -10.66 2.37
C LEU A 46 3.93 -9.44 1.84
N THR A 47 2.85 -9.06 2.53
CA THR A 47 2.09 -7.83 2.27
C THR A 47 2.16 -6.91 3.49
N LEU A 48 2.58 -5.66 3.27
CA LEU A 48 2.63 -4.61 4.29
C LEU A 48 1.81 -3.40 3.84
N LYS A 49 1.27 -2.64 4.80
CA LYS A 49 0.40 -1.48 4.55
C LYS A 49 0.91 -0.24 5.27
N THR A 50 0.78 0.92 4.64
CA THR A 50 0.94 2.19 5.34
C THR A 50 -0.27 2.45 6.23
N PRO A 51 -0.17 3.33 7.25
CA PRO A 51 -1.36 3.93 7.84
C PRO A 51 -2.22 4.58 6.76
N PHE A 52 -3.54 4.56 6.94
CA PHE A 52 -4.41 5.36 6.09
C PHE A 52 -4.38 6.82 6.54
N MET A 53 -4.49 7.71 5.56
CA MET A 53 -4.47 9.15 5.77
C MET A 53 -5.87 9.69 5.60
N LYS A 54 -6.45 10.33 6.61
CA LYS A 54 -7.85 10.73 6.55
C LYS A 54 -8.07 11.90 5.60
N ARG A 55 -9.14 11.82 4.81
CA ARG A 55 -9.71 12.92 4.02
C ARG A 55 -8.67 13.71 3.22
N THR A 56 -7.89 13.02 2.38
CA THR A 56 -6.90 13.66 1.50
C THR A 56 -6.77 12.91 0.18
N ASN A 57 -6.60 13.69 -0.90
CA ASN A 57 -6.22 13.17 -2.22
C ASN A 57 -4.70 13.34 -2.48
N ASN A 58 -3.97 13.88 -1.49
CA ASN A 58 -2.53 14.13 -1.54
C ASN A 58 -1.87 13.58 -0.27
N PRO A 59 -1.89 12.26 -0.05
CA PRO A 59 -1.33 11.69 1.16
C PRO A 59 0.20 11.75 1.17
N LYS A 60 0.78 12.15 2.30
CA LYS A 60 2.17 11.97 2.72
C LYS A 60 2.29 10.94 3.86
N TRP A 61 2.62 9.69 3.53
CA TRP A 61 2.74 8.61 4.52
C TRP A 61 4.07 8.58 5.25
N ASN A 62 5.18 8.91 4.56
CA ASN A 62 6.55 8.80 5.09
C ASN A 62 6.80 7.49 5.87
N THR A 63 6.36 6.37 5.31
CA THR A 63 6.42 5.06 5.98
C THR A 63 7.54 4.22 5.35
N SER A 64 8.46 3.71 6.17
CA SER A 64 9.49 2.77 5.75
C SER A 64 9.05 1.33 5.97
N MET A 65 9.36 0.45 5.02
CA MET A 65 9.09 -0.99 5.05
C MET A 65 10.31 -1.75 4.59
N GLN A 66 10.44 -3.01 5.03
CA GLN A 66 11.53 -3.89 4.65
C GLN A 66 11.00 -5.23 4.14
N PHE A 67 11.58 -5.69 3.03
CA PHE A 67 11.28 -6.98 2.42
C PHE A 67 12.57 -7.77 2.22
N SER A 68 12.48 -9.09 2.38
CA SER A 68 13.54 -10.01 1.96
C SER A 68 13.27 -10.46 0.53
N LEU A 69 14.29 -10.37 -0.32
CA LEU A 69 14.25 -10.86 -1.70
C LEU A 69 14.95 -12.21 -1.76
N TYR A 70 14.39 -13.15 -2.51
CA TYR A 70 14.87 -14.51 -2.67
C TYR A 70 15.28 -14.81 -4.12
N ASP A 71 14.67 -14.13 -5.11
CA ASP A 71 14.99 -14.26 -6.53
C ASP A 71 14.65 -12.96 -7.28
N PHE A 72 15.66 -12.17 -7.67
CA PHE A 72 15.48 -10.89 -8.37
C PHE A 72 14.73 -10.98 -9.71
N ALA A 73 14.70 -12.15 -10.35
CA ALA A 73 13.99 -12.34 -11.62
C ALA A 73 12.50 -12.65 -11.40
N LYS A 74 12.12 -13.13 -10.21
CA LYS A 74 10.74 -13.55 -9.89
C LYS A 74 10.05 -12.66 -8.86
N ASP A 75 10.82 -11.99 -8.00
CA ASP A 75 10.28 -11.13 -6.95
C ASP A 75 9.76 -9.83 -7.56
N ILE A 76 8.46 -9.81 -7.84
CA ILE A 76 7.75 -8.64 -8.33
C ILE A 76 7.22 -7.85 -7.14
N ILE A 77 7.46 -6.53 -7.18
CA ILE A 77 6.92 -5.59 -6.20
C ILE A 77 5.58 -5.09 -6.73
N HIS A 78 4.49 -5.46 -6.04
CA HIS A 78 3.16 -4.94 -6.31
C HIS A 78 2.87 -3.78 -5.36
N ILE A 79 2.50 -2.63 -5.92
CA ILE A 79 2.16 -1.41 -5.16
C ILE A 79 0.75 -1.02 -5.55
N ASN A 80 -0.17 -1.06 -4.58
CA ASN A 80 -1.56 -0.68 -4.77
C ASN A 80 -1.95 0.41 -3.78
N ILE A 81 -2.76 1.37 -4.23
CA ILE A 81 -3.34 2.40 -3.36
C ILE A 81 -4.83 2.10 -3.23
N PHE A 82 -5.31 2.09 -1.99
CA PHE A 82 -6.70 1.82 -1.66
C PHE A 82 -7.27 2.97 -0.84
N ASP A 83 -8.59 3.17 -0.94
CA ASP A 83 -9.33 4.03 -0.04
C ASP A 83 -9.89 3.23 1.13
N ASN A 84 -9.54 3.61 2.36
CA ASN A 84 -10.10 3.02 3.57
C ASN A 84 -11.47 3.63 3.88
N GLU A 85 -12.49 3.12 3.18
CA GLU A 85 -13.90 3.38 3.44
C GLU A 85 -14.31 2.71 4.76
N PHE A 86 -14.04 3.35 5.90
CA PHE A 86 -14.73 2.98 7.14
C PHE A 86 -16.22 3.30 6.94
N PHE A 87 -16.96 2.27 6.53
CA PHE A 87 -18.41 2.25 6.46
C PHE A 87 -18.95 2.81 7.77
N PHE A 88 -19.69 3.93 7.70
CA PHE A 88 -20.43 4.45 8.84
C PHE A 88 -21.42 3.37 9.28
N SER A 89 -21.08 2.57 10.29
CA SER A 89 -22.08 1.85 11.07
C SER A 89 -22.91 2.90 11.81
N PRO A 90 -24.21 3.08 11.50
CA PRO A 90 -25.06 3.97 12.27
C PRO A 90 -25.34 3.31 13.63
N ASN A 91 -25.27 4.11 14.70
CA ASN A 91 -25.88 3.75 15.99
C ASN A 91 -27.39 3.96 15.94
#